data_AF-A0A972BNM8-F1
#
_entry.id   AF-A0A972BNM8-F1
#
_cell.length_a   1.000
_cell.length_b   1.000
_cell.length_c   1.000
_cell.angle_alpha   90.00
_cell.angle_beta   90.00
_cell.angle_gamma   90.00
#
_symmetry.space_group_name_H-M   'P 1'
#
loop_
_entity.id
_entity.type
_entity.pdbx_description
1 polymer ?
#
loop_
_entity_poly.entity_id
_entity_poly.type
_entity_poly.pdbx_seq_one_letter_code
_entity_poly.pdbx_strand_id
1 'polypeptide(L)'
;LEVLDALTQGNEAVVHFQARFVRGGRTQTLEERSRFELRDGQWYYLDGTHEPGPEHDTRVKIGRNALCPCGSGKKFKKCCGARQ
;
A
#
# COMPACT_ATOMS: atom_id res chain seq x y z
N LEU A 1 6.11 -1.09 0.15
CA LEU A 1 5.57 -2.00 1.16
C LEU A 1 6.45 -1.84 2.39
N GLU A 2 5.84 -1.69 3.56
CA GLU A 2 6.50 -1.47 4.83
C GLU A 2 5.87 -2.40 5.85
N VAL A 3 6.65 -3.30 6.47
CA VAL A 3 6.15 -4.23 7.49
C VAL A 3 6.28 -3.53 8.84
N LEU A 4 5.17 -3.37 9.55
CA LEU A 4 5.08 -2.67 10.83
C LEU A 4 5.29 -3.63 12.01
N ASP A 5 4.73 -4.83 11.91
CA ASP A 5 4.79 -5.86 12.95
C ASP A 5 4.67 -7.24 12.30
N ALA A 6 5.32 -8.26 12.88
CA ALA A 6 5.26 -9.63 12.42
C ALA A 6 5.40 -10.59 13.60
N LEU A 7 4.42 -11.46 13.76
CA LEU A 7 4.35 -12.44 14.85
C LEU A 7 4.24 -13.83 14.25
N THR A 8 4.92 -14.80 14.85
CA THR A 8 4.85 -16.21 14.46
C THR A 8 4.71 -17.06 15.71
N GLN A 9 3.72 -17.95 15.71
CA GLN A 9 3.46 -18.86 16.81
C GLN A 9 3.10 -20.24 16.27
N GLY A 10 4.02 -21.19 16.39
CA GLY A 10 3.86 -22.53 15.83
C GLY A 10 3.67 -22.47 14.31
N ASN A 11 2.51 -22.94 13.85
CA ASN A 11 2.16 -22.96 12.43
C ASN A 11 1.31 -21.75 12.02
N GLU A 12 1.14 -20.75 12.87
CA GLU A 12 0.39 -19.54 12.55
C GLU A 12 1.32 -18.33 12.51
N ALA A 13 1.04 -17.38 11.62
CA ALA A 13 1.72 -16.10 11.58
C ALA A 13 0.77 -14.96 11.28
N VAL A 14 1.08 -13.78 11.81
CA VAL A 14 0.37 -12.53 11.52
C VAL A 14 1.39 -11.51 11.04
N VAL A 15 1.10 -10.84 9.94
CA VAL A 15 1.93 -9.75 9.39
C VAL A 15 1.08 -8.50 9.30
N HIS A 16 1.50 -7.45 10.00
CA HIS A 16 0.94 -6.11 9.87
C HIS A 16 1.81 -5.29 8.92
N PHE A 17 1.24 -4.79 7.85
CA PHE A 17 1.98 -3.99 6.88
C PHE A 17 1.20 -2.80 6.36
N GLN A 18 1.95 -1.84 5.84
CA GLN A 18 1.46 -0.70 5.11
C GLN A 18 1.99 -0.72 3.67
N ALA A 19 1.08 -0.64 2.68
CA ALA A 19 1.40 -0.56 1.27
C ALA A 19 0.92 0.78 0.69
N ARG A 20 1.84 1.56 0.13
CA ARG A 20 1.52 2.77 -0.63
C ARG A 20 1.38 2.42 -2.11
N PHE A 21 0.26 2.79 -2.72
CA PHE A 21 -0.04 2.53 -4.14
C PHE A 21 -0.71 3.74 -4.78
N VAL A 22 -0.68 3.84 -6.11
CA VAL A 22 -1.30 4.96 -6.85
C VAL A 22 -2.51 4.43 -7.63
N ARG A 23 -3.70 4.94 -7.34
CA ARG A 23 -4.95 4.61 -8.05
C ARG A 23 -5.65 5.89 -8.49
N GLY A 24 -5.92 6.02 -9.79
CA GLY A 24 -6.57 7.22 -10.35
C GLY A 24 -5.78 8.52 -10.14
N GLY A 25 -4.44 8.44 -10.09
CA GLY A 25 -3.58 9.61 -9.85
C GLY A 25 -3.54 10.10 -8.39
N ARG A 26 -4.21 9.40 -7.48
CA ARG A 26 -4.12 9.63 -6.03
C ARG A 26 -3.24 8.56 -5.39
N THR A 27 -2.32 8.98 -4.53
CA THR A 27 -1.58 8.05 -3.68
C THR A 27 -2.49 7.62 -2.55
N GLN A 28 -2.69 6.32 -2.42
CA GLN A 28 -3.44 5.69 -1.36
C GLN A 28 -2.51 4.82 -0.52
N THR A 29 -2.89 4.65 0.73
CA THR A 29 -2.22 3.77 1.68
C THR A 29 -3.20 2.66 2.05
N LEU A 30 -2.78 1.42 1.90
CA LEU A 30 -3.42 0.25 2.47
C LEU A 30 -2.66 -0.11 3.75
N GLU A 31 -3.36 -0.23 4.87
CA GLU A 31 -2.85 -0.84 6.10
C GLU A 31 -3.63 -2.14 6.32
N GLU A 32 -2.93 -3.25 6.52
CA GLU A 32 -3.54 -4.57 6.61
C GLU A 32 -2.80 -5.44 7.63
N ARG A 33 -3.58 -6.17 8.45
CA ARG A 33 -3.09 -7.31 9.23
C ARG A 33 -3.51 -8.60 8.55
N SER A 34 -2.56 -9.32 7.97
CA SER A 34 -2.78 -10.60 7.29
C SER A 34 -2.41 -11.79 8.17
N ARG A 35 -3.20 -12.86 8.10
CA ARG A 35 -2.95 -14.13 8.77
C ARG A 35 -2.44 -15.18 7.79
N PHE A 36 -1.49 -15.99 8.25
CA PHE A 36 -0.87 -17.06 7.49
C PHE A 36 -0.82 -18.35 8.31
N GLU A 37 -0.86 -19.47 7.61
CA GLU A 37 -0.69 -20.80 8.18
C GLU A 37 0.42 -21.58 7.46
N LEU A 38 1.27 -22.24 8.23
CA LEU A 38 2.31 -23.13 7.76
C LEU A 38 1.75 -24.55 7.59
N ARG A 39 1.70 -25.03 6.36
CA ARG A 39 1.32 -26.42 6.01
C ARG A 39 2.42 -27.05 5.18
N ASP A 40 2.90 -28.22 5.61
CA ASP A 40 3.94 -28.99 4.90
C ASP A 40 5.19 -28.16 4.56
N GLY A 41 5.61 -27.27 5.46
CA GLY A 41 6.77 -26.40 5.27
C GLY A 41 6.54 -25.18 4.38
N GLN A 42 5.30 -24.91 3.97
CA GLN A 42 4.93 -23.77 3.13
C GLN A 42 3.89 -22.87 3.80
N TRP A 43 4.11 -21.56 3.75
CA TRP A 43 3.17 -20.57 4.27
C TRP A 43 2.05 -20.29 3.27
N TYR A 44 0.81 -20.31 3.77
CA TYR A 44 -0.40 -19.99 3.02
C TYR A 44 -1.07 -18.77 3.63
N TYR A 45 -1.44 -17.81 2.79
CA TYR A 45 -2.31 -16.71 3.19
C TYR A 45 -3.71 -17.25 3.49
N LEU A 46 -4.26 -16.88 4.65
CA LEU A 46 -5.61 -17.25 5.04
C LEU A 46 -6.57 -16.10 4.70
N ASP A 47 -6.38 -14.97 5.37
CA ASP A 47 -7.16 -13.75 5.18
C ASP A 47 -6.38 -12.54 5.70
N GLY A 48 -6.99 -11.37 5.57
CA GLY A 48 -6.47 -10.14 6.13
C GLY A 48 -7.59 -9.17 6.43
N THR A 49 -7.43 -8.41 7.50
CA THR A 49 -8.32 -7.32 7.85
C THR A 49 -7.65 -6.01 7.48
N HIS A 50 -8.33 -5.23 6.63
CA HIS A 50 -7.95 -3.87 6.35
C HIS A 50 -8.61 -2.98 7.38
N GLU A 51 -7.82 -2.47 8.32
CA GLU A 51 -8.29 -1.35 9.13
C GLU A 51 -8.38 -0.16 8.17
N PRO A 52 -9.52 0.56 8.09
CA PRO A 52 -9.54 1.83 7.40
C PRO A 52 -8.61 2.76 8.18
N GLY A 53 -7.35 2.81 7.76
CA GLY A 53 -6.40 3.80 8.23
C GLY A 53 -7.04 5.18 8.06
N PRO A 54 -6.67 6.17 8.88
CA PRO A 54 -7.29 7.48 8.84
C PRO A 54 -7.33 7.93 7.38
N GLU A 55 -8.52 8.30 6.92
CA GLU A 55 -8.78 8.86 5.60
C GLU A 55 -8.04 10.19 5.48
N HIS A 56 -6.71 10.13 5.43
CA HIS A 56 -5.89 11.28 5.16
C HIS A 56 -6.29 11.69 3.75
N ASP A 57 -6.95 12.85 3.65
CA ASP A 57 -7.16 13.58 2.41
C ASP A 57 -5.78 13.84 1.79
N THR A 58 -5.30 12.82 1.07
CA THR A 58 -4.03 12.78 0.35
C THR A 58 -4.20 13.47 -0.99
N ARG A 59 -5.07 14.49 -1.06
CA ARG A 59 -4.88 15.60 -1.99
C ARG A 59 -3.59 16.32 -1.64
N VAL A 60 -2.46 15.63 -1.86
CA VAL A 60 -1.17 16.27 -2.04
C VAL A 60 -1.41 17.25 -3.18
N LYS A 61 -1.33 18.55 -2.89
CA LYS A 61 -1.36 19.62 -3.89
C LYS A 61 -0.10 19.48 -4.74
N ILE A 62 -0.12 18.53 -5.67
CA ILE A 62 0.97 18.27 -6.59
C ILE A 62 0.96 19.39 -7.62
N GLY A 63 1.99 20.23 -7.57
CA GLY A 63 2.20 21.25 -8.59
C GLY A 63 2.33 20.60 -9.97
N ARG A 64 1.74 21.22 -11.01
CA ARG A 64 1.75 20.71 -12.40
C ARG A 64 3.14 20.35 -12.93
N ASN A 65 4.19 20.99 -12.43
CA ASN A 65 5.58 20.75 -12.83
C ASN A 65 6.35 19.77 -11.94
N ALA A 66 5.81 19.34 -10.80
CA ALA A 66 6.45 18.39 -9.90
C ALA A 66 6.56 17.00 -10.56
N LEU A 67 7.48 16.18 -10.07
CA LEU A 67 7.60 14.78 -10.49
C LEU A 67 6.31 14.02 -10.18
N CYS A 68 5.89 13.20 -11.14
CA CYS A 68 4.65 12.45 -11.02
C CYS A 68 4.80 11.34 -9.97
N PRO A 69 3.88 11.24 -8.98
CA PRO A 69 3.98 10.27 -7.88
C PRO A 69 3.81 8.81 -8.34
N CYS A 70 3.39 8.57 -9.59
CA CYS A 70 3.34 7.24 -10.18
C CYS A 70 4.72 6.62 -10.49
N GLY A 71 5.82 7.35 -10.26
CA GLY A 71 7.18 6.84 -10.46
C GLY A 71 7.67 6.85 -11.91
N SER A 72 6.91 7.45 -12.85
CA SER A 72 7.27 7.48 -14.27
C SER A 72 8.47 8.38 -14.63
N GLY A 73 9.01 9.14 -13.67
CA GLY A 73 10.04 10.16 -13.90
C GLY A 73 9.56 11.41 -14.66
N LYS A 74 8.30 11.45 -15.11
CA LYS A 74 7.73 12.57 -15.88
C LYS A 74 7.14 13.64 -14.95
N LYS A 75 7.07 14.89 -15.43
CA LYS A 75 6.30 15.96 -14.75
C LYS A 75 4.83 15.60 -14.68
N PHE A 76 4.15 15.93 -13.58
CA PHE A 76 2.74 15.57 -13.34
C PHE A 76 1.82 15.95 -14.49
N LYS A 77 1.92 17.18 -15.01
CA LYS A 77 1.14 17.66 -16.18
C LYS A 77 1.38 16.90 -17.49
N LYS A 78 2.46 16.13 -17.58
CA LYS A 78 2.83 15.30 -18.74
C LYS A 78 2.60 13.80 -18.47
N CYS A 79 1.99 13.45 -17.35
CA CYS A 79 1.69 12.08 -16.95
C CYS A 79 0.26 12.01 -16.40
N CYS A 80 0.06 11.66 -15.12
CA CYS A 80 -1.27 11.51 -14.52
C CYS A 80 -2.12 12.80 -14.52
N GLY A 81 -1.50 13.98 -14.61
CA GLY A 81 -2.18 15.28 -14.69
C GLY A 81 -2.43 15.79 -16.12
N ALA A 82 -2.18 15.00 -17.16
CA ALA A 82 -2.30 15.44 -18.55
C ALA A 82 -3.76 15.62 -19.03
N ARG A 83 -4.74 15.09 -18.28
CA ARG A 83 -6.18 15.20 -18.57
C ARG A 83 -6.95 16.02 -17.52
N GLN A 84 -6.23 16.84 -16.73
CA GLN A 84 -6.78 17.78 -15.74
C GLN A 84 -6.56 19.24 -16.16
#